data_AF-A0A3L7YFP6-F1
#
_entry.id   AF-A0A3L7YFP6-F1
#
_cell.length_a   1.000
_cell.length_b   1.000
_cell.length_c   1.000
_cell.angle_alpha   90.00
_cell.angle_beta   90.00
_cell.angle_gamma   90.00
#
_symmetry.space_group_name_H-M   'P 1'
#
loop_
_entity.id
_entity.type
_entity.pdbx_description
1 polymer ?
#
loop_
_entity_poly.entity_id
_entity_poly.type
_entity_poly.pdbx_seq_one_letter_code
_entity_poly.pdbx_strand_id
1 'polypeptide(L)' 'MHLARKYNGEWIAADGPLPFELGGWRAVTGAKKYQGQLLNTRLGSTLEACMCVADNQLLSAAVP' A
#
# COMPACT_ATOMS: atom_id res chain seq x y z
N MET A 1 -10.65 3.64 -5.11
CA MET A 1 -11.03 3.01 -3.83
C MET A 1 -10.13 3.57 -2.72
N HIS A 2 -10.66 3.83 -1.52
CA HIS A 2 -9.90 4.36 -0.38
C HIS A 2 -10.18 3.51 0.86
N LEU A 3 -9.12 3.02 1.52
CA LEU A 3 -9.23 2.22 2.73
C LEU A 3 -8.51 2.95 3.86
N ALA A 4 -9.14 2.97 5.03
CA ALA A 4 -8.56 3.48 6.26
C ALA A 4 -8.98 2.58 7.41
N ARG A 5 -8.14 2.51 8.44
CA ARG A 5 -8.39 1.70 9.64
C ARG A 5 -8.53 2.59 10.87
N LYS A 6 -9.48 2.21 11.72
CA LYS A 6 -9.82 2.88 12.96
C LYS A 6 -10.03 1.83 14.03
N TYR A 7 -9.45 2.03 15.21
CA TYR A 7 -9.59 1.12 16.34
C TYR A 7 -9.95 1.93 17.59
N ASN A 8 -11.00 1.53 18.31
CA ASN A 8 -11.48 2.23 19.51
C ASN A 8 -11.65 3.75 19.34
N GLY A 9 -12.14 4.21 18.19
CA GLY A 9 -12.35 5.63 17.96
C GLY A 9 -11.12 6.38 17.41
N GLU A 10 -9.94 5.75 17.36
CA GLU A 10 -8.68 6.38 16.94
C GLU A 10 -8.24 5.92 15.54
N TRP A 11 -7.75 6.87 14.75
CA TRP A 11 -7.20 6.61 13.42
C TRP A 11 -5.80 6.01 13.53
N ILE A 12 -5.55 4.94 12.79
CA ILE A 12 -4.22 4.32 12.74
C ILE A 12 -3.57 4.68 11.41
N ALA A 13 -2.34 5.19 11.47
CA ALA A 13 -1.54 5.52 10.29
C ALA A 13 -1.39 4.32 9.34
N ALA A 14 -1.24 4.57 8.03
CA ALA A 14 -1.05 3.49 7.05
C ALA A 14 0.32 2.82 7.17
N ASP A 15 1.33 3.59 7.57
CA ASP A 15 2.69 3.13 7.84
C ASP A 15 3.11 3.53 9.26
N GLY A 16 4.05 2.79 9.83
CA GLY A 16 4.52 2.95 11.21
C GLY A 16 4.73 1.62 11.93
N PRO A 17 4.89 1.65 13.27
CA PRO A 17 5.17 0.47 14.08
C PRO A 17 4.11 -0.63 13.98
N LEU A 18 2.86 -0.25 13.73
CA LEU A 18 1.78 -1.16 13.38
C LEU A 18 1.54 -1.02 11.87
N PRO A 19 2.03 -1.92 11.01
CA PRO A 19 1.90 -1.78 9.56
C PRO A 19 0.46 -2.05 9.09
N PHE A 20 0.05 -1.45 7.97
CA PHE A 20 -1.17 -1.84 7.26
C PHE A 20 -0.81 -2.92 6.24
N GLU A 21 -1.17 -4.17 6.54
CA GLU A 21 -1.01 -5.34 5.69
C GLU A 21 -2.37 -5.82 5.16
N LEU A 22 -2.49 -6.01 3.84
CA LEU A 22 -3.68 -6.56 3.20
C LEU A 22 -3.28 -7.60 2.14
N GLY A 23 -3.52 -8.88 2.41
CA GLY A 23 -3.18 -9.93 1.44
C GLY A 23 -1.69 -9.92 1.07
N GLY A 24 -0.81 -9.67 2.04
CA GLY A 24 0.65 -9.57 1.85
C GLY A 24 1.13 -8.29 1.19
N TRP A 25 0.23 -7.34 0.90
CA TRP A 25 0.57 -5.98 0.51
C TRP A 25 0.70 -5.08 1.74
N ARG A 26 1.90 -4.55 1.95
CA ARG A 26 2.21 -3.57 2.98
C ARG A 26 2.16 -2.16 2.44
N ALA A 27 1.46 -1.26 3.11
CA ALA A 27 1.56 0.17 2.84
C ALA A 27 2.80 0.79 3.51
N VAL A 28 3.57 1.56 2.74
CA VAL A 28 4.75 2.31 3.21
C VAL A 28 4.61 3.77 2.80
N THR A 29 4.99 4.69 3.70
CA THR A 29 4.93 6.12 3.43
C THR A 29 6.12 6.59 2.62
N GLY A 30 5.90 7.53 1.71
CA GLY A 30 6.97 8.30 1.08
C GLY A 30 7.28 9.59 1.83
N ALA A 31 8.10 10.43 1.19
CA ALA A 31 8.52 11.71 1.74
C ALA A 31 7.38 12.73 1.89
N LYS A 32 6.32 12.62 1.08
CA LYS A 32 5.14 13.50 1.13
C LYS A 32 3.85 12.69 1.06
N LYS A 33 2.74 13.36 1.42
CA LYS A 33 1.39 12.79 1.25
C LYS A 33 1.21 12.32 -0.20
N TYR A 34 0.59 11.16 -0.37
CA TYR A 34 0.33 10.50 -1.65
C TYR A 34 1.56 10.00 -2.43
N GLN A 35 2.76 9.99 -1.83
CA GLN A 35 3.99 9.46 -2.45
C GLN A 35 4.40 8.10 -1.85
N GLY A 36 3.44 7.32 -1.34
CA GLY A 36 3.70 6.03 -0.71
C GLY A 36 3.89 4.88 -1.70
N GLN A 37 4.12 3.68 -1.17
CA GLN A 37 4.28 2.45 -1.95
C GLN A 37 3.45 1.32 -1.34
N LEU A 38 3.08 0.34 -2.17
CA LEU A 38 2.62 -0.97 -1.73
C LEU A 38 3.71 -2.01 -2.01
N LEU A 39 4.15 -2.72 -0.98
CA LEU A 39 5.16 -3.77 -1.08
C LEU A 39 4.53 -5.14 -0.88
N ASN A 40 4.80 -6.09 -1.77
CA ASN A 40 4.40 -7.48 -1.58
C ASN A 40 5.62 -8.39 -1.57
N THR A 41 6.03 -8.80 -0.37
CA THR A 41 7.19 -9.67 -0.18
C THR A 41 6.98 -11.08 -0.71
N ARG A 42 5.72 -11.54 -0.76
CA ARG A 42 5.39 -12.88 -1.30
C ARG A 42 5.56 -12.93 -2.81
N LEU A 43 5.31 -11.81 -3.49
CA LEU A 43 5.42 -11.68 -4.96
C LEU A 43 6.70 -10.96 -5.40
N GLY A 44 7.53 -10.49 -4.47
CA GLY A 44 8.68 -9.63 -4.77
C GLY A 44 8.32 -8.33 -5.51
N SER A 45 7.06 -7.88 -5.41
CA SER A 45 6.51 -6.79 -6.21
C SER A 45 6.42 -5.49 -5.42
N THR A 46 6.64 -4.36 -6.08
CA THR A 46 6.50 -3.01 -5.51
C THR A 46 5.66 -2.15 -6.44
N LEU A 47 4.66 -1.47 -5.88
CA LEU A 47 3.82 -0.53 -6.60
C LEU A 47 3.97 0.86 -5.99
N GLU A 48 4.40 1.83 -6.80
CA GLU A 48 4.52 3.21 -6.34
C GLU A 48 3.20 3.96 -6.52
N ALA A 49 2.82 4.74 -5.50
CA ALA A 49 1.73 5.69 -5.62
C ALA A 49 2.22 6.86 -6.47
N CYS A 50 1.59 7.04 -7.64
CA CYS A 50 1.75 8.25 -8.41
C CYS A 50 0.39 8.90 -8.67
N MET A 51 0.37 10.22 -8.70
CA MET A 51 -0.74 10.99 -9.28
C MET A 51 -0.82 10.88 -10.81
N CYS A 52 0.21 10.29 -11.43
CA CYS A 52 0.51 10.43 -12.86
C CYS A 52 0.16 9.22 -13.74
N VAL A 53 -0.23 8.06 -13.18
CA VAL A 53 -0.41 6.84 -13.99
C VAL A 53 -1.85 6.34 -13.92
N ALA A 54 -2.46 6.12 -15.08
CA ALA A 54 -3.75 5.45 -15.20
C ALA A 54 -3.68 3.95 -14.83
N ASP A 55 -2.47 3.35 -14.84
CA ASP A 55 -2.24 1.90 -14.82
C ASP A 55 -1.28 1.45 -13.71
N ASN A 56 -1.53 1.81 -12.45
CA ASN A 56 -0.81 1.22 -11.30
C ASN A 56 -1.37 -0.17 -10.90
N GLN A 57 -1.85 -0.92 -11.89
CA GLN A 57 -2.47 -2.23 -11.71
C GLN A 57 -1.45 -3.33 -12.00
N LEU A 58 -1.34 -4.31 -11.10
CA LEU A 58 -0.71 -5.58 -11.42
C LEU A 58 -1.75 -6.47 -12.09
N LEU A 59 -1.76 -6.45 -13.42
CA LEU A 59 -2.56 -7.37 -14.22
C LEU A 59 -1.92 -8.76 -14.11
N SER A 60 -2.51 -9.59 -13.24
CA SER A 60 -2.36 -11.02 -12.91
C SER A 60 -1.44 -11.99 -13.70
N ALA A 61 -0.32 -11.58 -14.28
CA ALA A 61 0.55 -12.46 -15.07
C ALA A 61 1.83 -12.94 -14.35
N ALA A 62 2.04 -12.57 -13.09
CA ALA A 62 3.28 -12.89 -12.38
C ALA A 62 3.10 -13.27 -10.90
N VAL A 63 1.98 -13.94 -10.57
CA VAL A 63 1.89 -14.76 -9.35
C VAL A 63 2.04 -16.20 -9.83
N PRO A 64 3.14 -16.92 -9.52
CA PRO A 64 3.19 -18.36 -9.78
C PRO A 64 2.11 -19.11 -9.00
#